data_AF-A0A9Q5I2Q3-F1
#
_entry.id   AF-A0A9Q5I2Q3-F1
#
_cell.length_a   1.000
_cell.length_b   1.000
_cell.length_c   1.000
_cell.angle_alpha   90.00
_cell.angle_beta   90.00
_cell.angle_gamma   90.00
#
_symmetry.space_group_name_H-M   'P 1'
#
loop_
_entity.id
_entity.type
_entity.pdbx_description
1 polymer ?
#
loop_
_entity_poly.entity_id
_entity_poly.type
_entity_poly.pdbx_seq_one_letter_code
_entity_poly.pdbx_strand_id
1 'polypeptide(L)'
;MGGENKKLEYLESMHPFGMVPVLIDDDGSKVYESQAMARYIVTKYAPDGGIVPKDLKKNALFEQAMSIESFNFHPYALALAARKFSDLQRDCR
;
A
#
# COMPACT_ATOMS: atom_id res chain seq x y z
N MET A 1 -4.82 -1.93 -19.24
CA MET A 1 -5.12 -2.61 -17.97
C MET A 1 -6.51 -3.23 -18.07
N GLY A 2 -6.65 -4.53 -17.77
CA GLY A 2 -7.85 -5.32 -18.09
C GLY A 2 -9.07 -5.16 -17.17
N GLY A 3 -9.02 -4.28 -16.15
CA GLY A 3 -10.19 -3.92 -15.34
C GLY A 3 -10.75 -5.03 -14.44
N GLU A 4 -10.03 -6.14 -14.23
CA GLU A 4 -10.50 -7.28 -13.45
C GLU A 4 -10.84 -6.92 -12.00
N ASN A 5 -10.06 -6.03 -11.40
CA ASN A 5 -10.26 -5.47 -10.06
C ASN A 5 -11.52 -4.59 -9.94
N LYS A 6 -12.26 -4.36 -11.03
CA LYS A 6 -13.52 -3.62 -11.04
C LYS A 6 -14.75 -4.52 -11.19
N LYS A 7 -14.57 -5.83 -11.38
CA LYS A 7 -15.68 -6.79 -11.45
C LYS A 7 -16.36 -6.93 -10.08
N LEU A 8 -17.68 -7.14 -10.08
CA LEU A 8 -18.48 -7.26 -8.85
C LEU A 8 -17.94 -8.34 -7.91
N GLU A 9 -17.58 -9.51 -8.45
CA GLU A 9 -16.99 -10.62 -7.70
C GLU A 9 -15.73 -10.19 -6.93
N TYR A 10 -14.87 -9.35 -7.51
CA TYR A 10 -13.67 -8.83 -6.84
C TYR A 10 -14.02 -7.80 -5.77
N LEU A 11 -15.00 -6.92 -6.02
CA LEU A 11 -15.43 -5.91 -5.05
C LEU A 11 -16.03 -6.55 -3.80
N GLU A 12 -16.82 -7.62 -3.98
CA GLU A 12 -17.49 -8.34 -2.90
C GLU A 12 -16.53 -9.25 -2.13
N SER A 13 -15.64 -9.95 -2.84
CA SER A 13 -14.81 -10.99 -2.23
C SER A 13 -13.40 -10.55 -1.89
N MET A 14 -12.81 -9.55 -2.54
CA MET A 14 -11.38 -9.22 -2.40
C MET A 14 -11.12 -7.84 -1.82
N HIS A 15 -11.62 -6.78 -2.46
CA HIS A 15 -11.34 -5.40 -2.06
C HIS A 15 -12.52 -4.48 -2.40
N PRO A 16 -13.19 -3.88 -1.41
CA PRO A 16 -14.43 -3.12 -1.64
C PRO A 16 -14.26 -1.91 -2.56
N PHE A 17 -13.07 -1.29 -2.56
CA PHE A 17 -12.74 -0.16 -3.44
C PHE A 17 -12.22 -0.55 -4.84
N GLY A 18 -12.12 -1.84 -5.13
CA GLY A 18 -11.61 -2.33 -6.40
C GLY A 18 -10.19 -1.87 -6.68
N MET A 19 -9.34 -1.88 -5.66
CA MET A 19 -7.91 -1.56 -5.76
C MET A 19 -7.09 -2.83 -5.57
N VAL A 20 -5.83 -2.75 -5.99
CA VAL A 20 -4.81 -3.78 -5.82
C VAL A 20 -3.63 -3.14 -5.10
N PRO A 21 -2.85 -3.87 -4.28
CA PRO A 21 -2.90 -5.32 -4.02
C PRO A 21 -3.86 -5.74 -2.89
N VAL A 22 -4.07 -7.07 -2.77
CA VAL A 22 -4.71 -7.75 -1.63
C VAL A 22 -3.80 -8.89 -1.19
N LEU A 23 -3.55 -9.02 0.11
CA LEU A 23 -2.82 -10.14 0.71
C LEU A 23 -3.83 -11.16 1.24
N ILE A 24 -3.64 -12.43 0.87
CA ILE A 24 -4.34 -13.57 1.47
C ILE A 24 -3.25 -14.47 2.05
N ASP A 25 -3.34 -14.74 3.34
CA ASP A 25 -2.42 -15.64 4.03
C ASP A 25 -2.96 -17.08 4.07
N ASP A 26 -2.12 -18.06 4.42
CA ASP A 26 -2.44 -19.49 4.43
C ASP A 26 -3.57 -19.83 5.41
N ASP A 27 -3.75 -19.02 6.46
CA ASP A 27 -4.85 -19.13 7.42
C ASP A 27 -6.17 -18.52 6.93
N GLY A 28 -6.20 -18.00 5.70
CA GLY A 28 -7.36 -17.34 5.09
C GLY A 28 -7.54 -15.87 5.49
N SER A 29 -6.63 -15.31 6.30
CA SER A 29 -6.64 -13.88 6.64
C SER A 29 -6.49 -13.03 5.38
N LYS A 30 -7.34 -12.01 5.26
CA LYS A 30 -7.36 -11.09 4.12
C LYS A 30 -7.04 -9.68 4.56
N VAL A 31 -6.01 -9.09 3.98
CA VAL A 31 -5.55 -7.73 4.30
C VAL A 31 -5.39 -6.94 3.01
N TYR A 32 -5.95 -5.75 2.97
CA TYR A 32 -5.75 -4.77 1.90
C TYR A 32 -5.29 -3.44 2.49
N GLU A 33 -4.90 -2.49 1.63
CA GLU A 33 -4.02 -1.35 1.91
C GLU A 33 -2.54 -1.75 2.07
N SER A 34 -1.70 -1.26 1.14
CA SER A 34 -0.31 -1.70 1.00
C SER A 34 0.52 -1.52 2.28
N GLN A 35 0.31 -0.42 3.02
CA GLN A 35 1.00 -0.18 4.29
C GLN A 35 0.52 -1.11 5.42
N ALA A 36 -0.78 -1.47 5.43
CA ALA A 36 -1.32 -2.44 6.39
C ALA A 36 -0.78 -3.84 6.11
N MET A 37 -0.72 -4.23 4.83
CA MET A 37 -0.09 -5.48 4.40
C MET A 37 1.39 -5.54 4.80
N ALA A 38 2.15 -4.46 4.58
CA ALA A 38 3.56 -4.40 4.97
C ALA A 38 3.75 -4.61 6.49
N ARG A 39 2.94 -3.94 7.32
CA ARG A 39 2.95 -4.13 8.78
C ARG A 39 2.57 -5.55 9.20
N TYR A 40 1.56 -6.14 8.54
CA TYR A 40 1.16 -7.53 8.77
C TYR A 40 2.33 -8.50 8.52
N ILE A 41 3.00 -8.37 7.37
CA ILE A 41 4.14 -9.22 7.01
C ILE A 41 5.27 -9.08 8.03
N VAL A 42 5.64 -7.84 8.38
CA VAL A 42 6.70 -7.60 9.38
C VAL A 42 6.33 -8.19 10.73
N THR A 43 5.09 -8.00 11.18
CA THR A 43 4.64 -8.50 12.48
C THR A 43 4.63 -10.03 12.53
N LYS A 44 4.21 -10.69 11.44
CA LYS A 44 4.11 -12.16 11.38
C LYS A 44 5.48 -12.83 11.20
N TYR A 45 6.30 -12.34 10.28
CA TYR A 45 7.51 -13.03 9.85
C TYR A 45 8.81 -12.43 10.40
N ALA A 46 8.78 -11.19 10.89
CA ALA A 46 9.95 -10.51 11.45
C ALA A 46 9.61 -9.69 12.73
N PRO A 47 8.94 -10.28 13.74
CA PRO A 47 8.49 -9.55 14.93
C PRO A 47 9.64 -8.92 15.73
N ASP A 48 10.86 -9.42 15.58
CA ASP A 48 12.08 -8.89 16.21
C ASP A 48 13.06 -8.29 15.19
N GLY A 49 12.64 -8.12 13.93
CA GLY A 49 13.46 -7.58 12.84
C GLY A 49 13.73 -6.07 12.94
N GLY A 50 13.13 -5.38 13.91
CA GLY A 50 13.38 -3.96 14.19
C GLY A 50 12.80 -2.96 13.17
N ILE A 51 12.11 -3.45 12.12
CA ILE A 51 11.50 -2.61 11.08
C ILE A 51 10.36 -1.74 11.68
N VAL A 52 9.48 -2.34 12.46
CA VAL A 52 8.48 -1.62 13.27
C VAL A 52 8.99 -1.59 14.72
N PRO A 53 9.38 -0.43 15.26
CA PRO A 53 9.95 -0.36 16.61
C PRO A 53 8.92 -0.68 17.70
N LYS A 54 9.33 -1.43 18.74
CA LYS A 54 8.51 -1.70 19.93
C LYS A 54 8.61 -0.62 21.01
N ASP A 55 9.70 0.14 21.03
CA ASP A 55 9.89 1.26 21.96
C ASP A 55 8.93 2.41 21.64
N LEU A 56 8.30 2.98 22.65
CA LEU A 56 7.27 4.01 22.50
C LEU A 56 7.74 5.22 21.67
N LYS A 57 8.93 5.75 21.97
CA LYS A 57 9.44 6.95 21.30
C LYS A 57 9.85 6.65 19.87
N LYS A 58 10.54 5.52 19.64
CA LYS A 58 10.91 5.09 18.29
C LYS A 58 9.68 4.78 17.44
N ASN A 59 8.66 4.15 18.01
CA ASN A 59 7.42 3.86 17.31
C ASN A 59 6.65 5.14 16.96
N ALA A 60 6.61 6.12 17.87
CA ALA A 60 6.00 7.42 17.59
C ALA A 60 6.66 8.12 16.39
N LEU A 61 8.00 8.07 16.29
CA LEU A 61 8.73 8.61 15.13
C LEU A 61 8.46 7.81 13.85
N PHE A 62 8.36 6.48 13.94
CA PHE A 62 7.98 5.63 12.82
C PHE A 62 6.58 5.98 12.29
N GLU A 63 5.58 6.07 13.18
CA GLU A 63 4.21 6.43 12.80
C GLU A 63 4.11 7.86 12.26
N GLN A 64 4.90 8.79 12.81
CA GLN A 64 5.03 10.14 12.24
C GLN A 64 5.53 10.08 10.79
N ALA A 65 6.56 9.29 10.49
CA ALA A 65 7.07 9.13 9.13
C ALA A 65 6.03 8.48 8.20
N MET A 66 5.30 7.46 8.66
CA MET A 66 4.23 6.82 7.90
C MET A 66 3.08 7.80 7.56
N SER A 67 2.72 8.67 8.51
CA SER A 67 1.72 9.72 8.29
C SER A 67 2.21 10.77 7.28
N ILE A 68 3.46 11.20 7.39
CA ILE A 68 4.08 12.11 6.41
C ILE A 68 4.07 11.48 5.02
N GLU A 69 4.45 10.21 4.89
CA GLU A 69 4.44 9.49 3.62
C GLU A 69 3.03 9.51 3.00
N SER A 70 2.03 9.08 3.77
CA SER A 70 0.65 8.94 3.30
C SER A 70 -0.01 10.26 2.88
N PHE A 71 0.18 11.32 3.66
CA PHE A 71 -0.61 12.54 3.53
C PHE A 71 0.14 13.72 2.96
N ASN A 72 1.47 13.77 3.11
CA ASN A 72 2.28 14.94 2.74
C ASN A 72 3.27 14.64 1.61
N PHE A 73 3.58 13.38 1.34
CA PHE A 73 4.50 13.00 0.27
C PHE A 73 3.76 12.32 -0.89
N HIS A 74 2.99 11.26 -0.61
CA HIS A 74 2.36 10.41 -1.61
C HIS A 74 1.49 11.16 -2.62
N PRO A 75 0.60 12.10 -2.23
CA PRO A 75 -0.25 12.79 -3.19
C PRO A 75 0.54 13.57 -4.25
N TYR A 76 1.63 14.23 -3.84
CA TYR A 76 2.47 15.02 -4.73
C TYR A 76 3.37 14.14 -5.59
N ALA A 77 3.95 13.09 -5.00
CA ALA A 77 4.76 12.12 -5.72
C ALA A 77 3.95 11.43 -6.84
N LEU A 78 2.72 11.00 -6.52
CA LEU A 78 1.81 10.37 -7.48
C LEU A 78 1.43 11.33 -8.62
N ALA A 79 1.09 12.58 -8.29
CA ALA A 79 0.75 13.58 -9.30
C ALA A 79 1.91 13.84 -10.27
N LEU A 80 3.14 13.95 -9.76
CA LEU A 80 4.33 14.15 -10.58
C LEU A 80 4.63 12.92 -11.46
N ALA A 81 4.53 11.72 -10.90
CA ALA A 81 4.75 10.48 -11.63
C ALA A 81 3.73 10.30 -12.76
N ALA A 82 2.45 10.57 -12.49
CA ALA A 82 1.38 10.50 -13.48
C ALA A 82 1.61 11.49 -14.63
N ARG A 83 2.03 12.73 -14.32
CA ARG A 83 2.40 13.73 -15.33
C ARG A 83 3.55 13.22 -16.19
N LYS A 84 4.64 12.75 -15.57
CA LYS A 84 5.82 12.30 -16.31
C LYS A 84 5.53 11.10 -17.21
N PHE A 85 4.68 10.18 -16.74
CA PHE A 85 4.24 9.04 -17.53
C PHE A 85 3.39 9.47 -18.73
N SER A 86 2.47 10.41 -18.53
CA SER A 86 1.65 10.98 -19.61
C SER A 86 2.51 11.73 -20.64
N ASP A 87 3.50 12.50 -20.20
CA ASP A 87 4.47 13.17 -21.09
C ASP A 87 5.21 12.13 -21.94
N LEU A 88 5.75 11.07 -21.32
CA LEU A 88 6.46 10.00 -22.02
C LEU A 88 5.58 9.28 -23.05
N GLN A 89 4.32 9.00 -22.72
CA GLN A 89 3.38 8.36 -23.65
C GLN A 89 3.00 9.25 -24.84
N ARG A 90 3.12 10.58 -24.71
CA ARG A 90 2.92 11.52 -25.80
C ARG A 90 4.15 11.59 -26.70
N ASP A 91 5.35 11.62 -26.11
CA ASP A 91 6.60 11.69 -26.87
C ASP A 91 6.90 10.41 -27.67
N CYS A 92 6.38 9.25 -27.26
CA CYS A 92 6.52 7.99 -27.99
C CYS A 92 5.49 7.76 -29.10
N ARG A 93 4.57 8.70 -29.35
CA ARG A 93 3.49 8.58 -30.33
C ARG A 93 3.71 9.52 -31.51
#